data_AF-A0A3L8DHM1-F1
#
_entry.id   AF-A0A3L8DHM1-F1
#
_cell.length_a   1.000
_cell.length_b   1.000
_cell.length_c   1.000
_cell.angle_alpha   90.00
_cell.angle_beta   90.00
_cell.angle_gamma   90.00
#
_symmetry.space_group_name_H-M   'P 1'
#
loop_
_entity.id
_entity.type
_entity.pdbx_description
1 polymer ?
#
loop_
_entity_poly.entity_id
_entity_poly.type
_entity_poly.pdbx_seq_one_letter_code
_entity_poly.pdbx_strand_id
1 'polypeptide(L)'
;MSQPLVPTVTENKLNELNKKIVEIKKKIQLSEGQRKANFEEHDAKKRENAQKISDLKRKVKELYVKYAKAKNNEEATERAALLSRDSTACATKRNLEEIIVTASEDNVRLRKKLDLIKYDREKHEHTLNVLRTESKELTRRHGHCVFKKKLDNPMKKWPTFVQRIESLEVQLEHIRMMQIKANISRMKYRSVCSELKEKSVLYASSLKDLEDGIRRQESEIKRLQGVKEEAIELRDSTQETLAKEEIEETNSSKKRDSVIKEYRQRVAERKMELERLERMIFYTRPRDDFEIRGKSRIQAQEVAIKDELARLEDAFVKLQNATGVSRSEEVLGRFLSQQSTKDSLQKMRAATEQEKMVLEKKRQELTAEIETRKFSETKSAEQNAEAMTKFNAQIDEQRSRKETAEAASRRIRELLDEVTSTLYTLYEKFQHVTDTPLLEDVQKNDTLTIIELLNDRVKHVLEVSSVPDKYLEVTDEASSDKVSSDKVETVSTVTSAEGRAIRTNGSGPLFPQFPFSGTLAPPPSEDEEEVPSRNVLKRQAQLLVDTKSRRKGIALRR
;
A
#
# COMPACT_ATOMS: atom_id res chain seq x y z
N MET A 1 20.22 8.14 -46.11
CA MET A 1 19.97 6.70 -45.86
C MET A 1 20.09 6.46 -44.36
N SER A 2 19.40 5.42 -43.84
CA SER A 2 19.36 5.01 -42.42
C SER A 2 18.46 5.86 -41.49
N GLN A 3 17.18 5.49 -41.42
CA GLN A 3 16.28 5.85 -40.30
C GLN A 3 16.61 4.97 -39.07
N PRO A 4 16.58 5.52 -37.84
CA PRO A 4 16.36 4.72 -36.62
C PRO A 4 14.86 4.52 -36.40
N LEU A 5 14.42 3.28 -36.16
CA LEU A 5 13.00 2.98 -35.90
C LEU A 5 12.54 3.53 -34.55
N VAL A 6 11.38 4.19 -34.56
CA VAL A 6 10.68 4.65 -33.35
C VAL A 6 9.88 3.47 -32.76
N PRO A 7 9.95 3.19 -31.44
CA PRO A 7 9.20 2.10 -30.84
C PRO A 7 7.69 2.31 -30.99
N THR A 8 7.00 1.31 -31.51
CA THR A 8 5.56 1.41 -31.77
C THR A 8 4.74 1.33 -30.47
N VAL A 9 3.49 1.82 -30.46
CA VAL A 9 2.59 1.71 -29.28
C VAL A 9 2.41 0.25 -28.81
N THR A 10 2.48 -0.69 -29.74
CA THR A 10 2.57 -2.14 -29.52
C THR A 10 3.75 -2.56 -28.65
N GLU A 11 4.89 -1.90 -28.79
CA GLU A 11 6.16 -2.21 -28.11
C GLU A 11 6.14 -1.78 -26.64
N ASN A 12 5.51 -0.65 -26.32
CA ASN A 12 5.27 -0.23 -24.94
C ASN A 12 4.30 -1.19 -24.22
N LYS A 13 3.21 -1.61 -24.89
CA LYS A 13 2.29 -2.64 -24.37
C LYS A 13 3.00 -3.98 -24.19
N LEU A 14 3.90 -4.36 -25.10
CA LEU A 14 4.72 -5.57 -25.01
C LEU A 14 5.70 -5.51 -23.83
N ASN A 15 6.34 -4.36 -23.60
CA ASN A 15 7.23 -4.14 -22.46
C ASN A 15 6.50 -4.21 -21.11
N GLU A 16 5.26 -3.72 -21.04
CA GLU A 16 4.45 -3.80 -19.83
C GLU A 16 3.89 -5.22 -19.58
N LEU A 17 3.50 -5.92 -20.65
CA LEU A 17 3.22 -7.37 -20.59
C LEU A 17 4.44 -8.15 -20.09
N ASN A 18 5.64 -7.86 -20.62
CA ASN A 18 6.88 -8.50 -20.18
C ASN A 18 7.18 -8.23 -18.69
N LYS A 19 6.95 -7.02 -18.18
CA LYS A 19 7.04 -6.71 -16.75
C LYS A 19 6.07 -7.56 -15.92
N LYS A 20 4.79 -7.64 -16.31
CA LYS A 20 3.77 -8.46 -15.64
C LYS A 20 4.11 -9.95 -15.67
N ILE A 21 4.60 -10.46 -16.81
CA ILE A 21 5.08 -11.84 -16.96
C ILE A 21 6.27 -12.14 -16.03
N VAL A 22 7.22 -11.21 -15.90
CA VAL A 22 8.36 -11.36 -14.97
C VAL A 22 7.90 -11.35 -13.51
N GLU A 23 6.94 -10.50 -13.15
CA GLU A 23 6.39 -10.46 -11.79
C GLU A 23 5.62 -11.74 -11.44
N ILE A 24 4.79 -12.25 -12.37
CA ILE A 24 4.08 -13.53 -12.23
C ILE A 24 5.08 -14.68 -12.10
N LYS A 25 6.15 -14.71 -12.92
CA LYS A 25 7.23 -15.71 -12.80
C LYS A 25 7.90 -15.67 -11.42
N LYS A 26 8.18 -14.48 -10.87
CA LYS A 26 8.72 -14.34 -9.50
C LYS A 26 7.75 -14.86 -8.44
N LYS A 27 6.45 -14.54 -8.55
CA LYS A 27 5.40 -15.05 -7.64
C LYS A 27 5.26 -16.57 -7.71
N ILE A 28 5.35 -17.16 -8.91
CA ILE A 28 5.37 -18.62 -9.10
C ILE A 28 6.60 -19.24 -8.45
N GLN A 29 7.81 -18.72 -8.71
CA GLN A 29 9.06 -19.21 -8.11
C GLN A 29 9.04 -19.14 -6.57
N LEU A 30 8.49 -18.08 -5.98
CA LEU A 30 8.33 -17.97 -4.53
C LEU A 30 7.31 -18.98 -3.99
N SER A 31 6.17 -19.18 -4.67
CA SER A 31 5.17 -20.20 -4.33
C SER A 31 5.72 -21.63 -4.44
N GLU A 32 6.57 -21.90 -5.42
CA GLU A 32 7.25 -23.19 -5.59
C GLU A 32 8.32 -23.40 -4.53
N GLY A 33 9.10 -22.36 -4.21
CA GLY A 33 10.07 -22.37 -3.11
C GLY A 33 9.41 -22.64 -1.76
N GLN A 34 8.28 -21.99 -1.47
CA GLN A 34 7.53 -22.20 -0.24
C GLN A 34 6.88 -23.60 -0.18
N ARG A 35 6.30 -24.09 -1.30
CA ARG A 35 5.80 -25.48 -1.38
C ARG A 35 6.91 -26.51 -1.17
N LYS A 36 8.11 -26.25 -1.70
CA LYS A 36 9.29 -27.10 -1.52
C LYS A 36 9.77 -27.11 -0.06
N ALA A 37 9.91 -25.94 0.57
CA ALA A 37 10.32 -25.82 1.96
C ALA A 37 9.34 -26.55 2.91
N ASN A 38 8.02 -26.33 2.73
CA ASN A 38 6.99 -27.01 3.52
C ASN A 38 7.04 -28.54 3.31
N PHE A 39 7.28 -29.02 2.08
CA PHE A 39 7.43 -30.44 1.81
C PHE A 39 8.67 -31.05 2.49
N GLU A 40 9.80 -30.34 2.46
CA GLU A 40 11.05 -30.75 3.12
C GLU A 40 10.90 -30.79 4.65
N GLU A 41 10.20 -29.82 5.26
CA GLU A 41 9.87 -29.84 6.69
C GLU A 41 8.97 -31.03 7.05
N HIS A 42 7.89 -31.26 6.27
CA HIS A 42 6.99 -32.39 6.50
C HIS A 42 7.70 -33.75 6.35
N ASP A 43 8.60 -33.91 5.37
CA ASP A 43 9.37 -35.15 5.20
C ASP A 43 10.44 -35.33 6.29
N ALA A 44 11.08 -34.26 6.75
CA ALA A 44 11.98 -34.29 7.91
C ALA A 44 11.24 -34.75 9.17
N LYS A 45 10.08 -34.16 9.46
CA LYS A 45 9.23 -34.52 10.62
C LYS A 45 8.68 -35.94 10.52
N LYS A 46 8.39 -36.42 9.30
CA LYS A 46 8.01 -37.81 9.03
C LYS A 46 9.17 -38.78 9.33
N ARG A 47 10.41 -38.44 8.93
CA ARG A 47 11.62 -39.23 9.25
C ARG A 47 11.89 -39.26 10.76
N GLU A 48 11.77 -38.13 11.45
CA GLU A 48 11.90 -38.04 12.91
C GLU A 48 10.88 -38.93 13.63
N ASN A 49 9.60 -38.89 13.21
CA ASN A 49 8.54 -39.73 13.76
C ASN A 49 8.79 -41.22 13.49
N ALA A 50 9.28 -41.60 12.30
CA ALA A 50 9.66 -42.98 12.00
C ALA A 50 10.81 -43.48 12.90
N GLN A 51 11.79 -42.62 13.20
CA GLN A 51 12.88 -42.93 14.13
C GLN A 51 12.35 -43.12 15.56
N LYS A 52 11.50 -42.20 16.06
CA LYS A 52 10.83 -42.32 17.37
C LYS A 52 10.04 -43.63 17.51
N ILE A 53 9.31 -44.04 16.46
CA ILE A 53 8.59 -45.33 16.43
C ILE A 53 9.57 -46.52 16.51
N SER A 54 10.70 -46.45 15.82
CA SER A 54 11.75 -47.49 15.89
C SER A 54 12.35 -47.62 17.29
N ASP A 55 12.65 -46.50 17.93
CA ASP A 55 13.19 -46.46 19.30
C ASP A 55 12.19 -46.97 20.34
N LEU A 56 10.91 -46.60 20.21
CA LEU A 56 9.83 -47.15 21.05
C LEU A 56 9.68 -48.65 20.87
N LYS A 57 9.68 -49.17 19.63
CA LYS A 57 9.63 -50.61 19.36
C LYS A 57 10.82 -51.35 19.97
N ARG A 58 12.01 -50.73 20.02
CA ARG A 58 13.20 -51.29 20.69
C ARG A 58 13.00 -51.38 22.20
N LYS A 59 12.58 -50.29 22.84
CA LYS A 59 12.28 -50.25 24.29
C LYS A 59 11.21 -51.27 24.70
N VAL A 60 10.17 -51.45 23.90
CA VAL A 60 9.13 -52.48 24.14
C VAL A 60 9.72 -53.89 24.11
N LYS A 61 10.59 -54.20 23.14
CA LYS A 61 11.29 -55.50 23.10
C LYS A 61 12.20 -55.72 24.32
N GLU A 62 12.96 -54.69 24.72
CA GLU A 62 13.82 -54.75 25.91
C GLU A 62 13.03 -54.99 27.20
N LEU A 63 11.89 -54.33 27.37
CA LEU A 63 11.00 -54.54 28.51
C LEU A 63 10.39 -55.95 28.52
N TYR A 64 9.99 -56.47 27.36
CA TYR A 64 9.46 -57.82 27.25
C TYR A 64 10.50 -58.89 27.63
N VAL A 65 11.77 -58.71 27.22
CA VAL A 65 12.87 -59.60 27.62
C VAL A 65 13.15 -59.51 29.13
N LYS A 66 13.08 -58.31 29.73
CA LYS A 66 13.23 -58.15 31.19
C LYS A 66 12.10 -58.86 31.96
N TYR A 67 10.86 -58.72 31.51
CA TYR A 67 9.70 -59.40 32.09
C TYR A 67 9.81 -60.92 32.03
N ALA A 68 10.15 -61.49 30.87
CA ALA A 68 10.34 -62.93 30.71
C ALA A 68 11.45 -63.50 31.62
N LYS A 69 12.55 -62.76 31.81
CA LYS A 69 13.63 -63.15 32.74
C LYS A 69 13.18 -63.15 34.21
N ALA A 70 12.37 -62.17 34.63
CA ALA A 70 11.86 -62.12 35.99
C ALA A 70 10.93 -63.32 36.29
N LYS A 71 9.97 -63.58 35.40
CA LYS A 71 9.00 -64.68 35.55
C LYS A 71 9.67 -66.06 35.69
N ASN A 72 10.67 -66.35 34.85
CA ASN A 72 11.35 -67.64 34.88
C ASN A 72 12.12 -67.89 36.19
N ASN A 73 12.60 -66.84 36.86
CA ASN A 73 13.32 -66.97 38.13
C ASN A 73 12.36 -67.27 39.29
N GLU A 74 11.18 -66.67 39.28
CA GLU A 74 10.12 -66.85 40.30
C GLU A 74 9.60 -68.31 40.28
N GLU A 75 9.26 -68.83 39.09
CA GLU A 75 8.85 -70.24 38.93
C GLU A 75 9.97 -71.24 39.28
N ALA A 76 11.25 -70.84 39.20
CA ALA A 76 12.37 -71.69 39.62
C ALA A 76 12.47 -71.77 41.15
N THR A 77 12.20 -70.67 41.85
CA THR A 77 12.20 -70.64 43.32
C THR A 77 11.05 -71.45 43.94
N GLU A 78 9.87 -71.45 43.32
CA GLU A 78 8.72 -72.22 43.82
C GLU A 78 8.91 -73.74 43.68
N ARG A 79 9.46 -74.21 42.54
CA ARG A 79 9.73 -75.64 42.31
C ARG A 79 10.75 -76.23 43.31
N ALA A 80 11.72 -75.43 43.74
CA ALA A 80 12.70 -75.86 44.75
C ALA A 80 12.08 -76.07 46.15
N ALA A 81 11.06 -75.29 46.51
CA ALA A 81 10.40 -75.40 47.81
C ALA A 81 9.55 -76.68 47.94
N LEU A 82 8.95 -77.16 46.84
CA LEU A 82 8.08 -78.34 46.85
C LEU A 82 8.86 -79.65 47.04
N LEU A 83 10.01 -79.81 46.37
CA LEU A 83 10.85 -81.02 46.47
C LEU A 83 11.39 -81.29 47.89
N SER A 84 11.43 -80.27 48.75
CA SER A 84 11.86 -80.43 50.15
C SER A 84 10.84 -81.14 51.05
N ARG A 85 9.58 -81.33 50.62
CA ARG A 85 8.49 -81.77 51.52
C ARG A 85 8.20 -83.27 51.52
N ASP A 86 8.65 -84.00 50.50
CA ASP A 86 8.17 -85.37 50.23
C ASP A 86 9.14 -86.49 50.72
N SER A 87 10.16 -86.16 51.52
CA SER A 87 11.23 -87.10 51.93
C SER A 87 11.00 -87.85 53.26
N THR A 88 9.78 -87.93 53.79
CA THR A 88 9.50 -88.59 55.09
C THR A 88 8.56 -89.80 54.98
N ALA A 89 8.94 -90.82 54.20
CA ALA A 89 8.19 -92.08 54.10
C ALA A 89 9.06 -93.31 53.74
N CYS A 90 9.89 -93.80 54.66
CA CYS A 90 10.42 -95.19 54.63
C CYS A 90 11.20 -95.56 55.91
N ALA A 91 10.59 -96.31 56.84
CA ALA A 91 11.29 -96.89 57.99
C ALA A 91 10.56 -98.09 58.64
N THR A 92 10.09 -99.06 57.84
CA THR A 92 9.67 -100.38 58.37
C THR A 92 10.82 -101.39 58.26
N LYS A 93 11.09 -102.10 59.37
CA LYS A 93 12.14 -103.12 59.55
C LYS A 93 13.59 -102.59 59.64
N ARG A 94 13.96 -102.11 60.82
CA ARG A 94 15.32 -102.16 61.38
C ARG A 94 15.26 -102.93 62.72
N ASN A 95 16.36 -103.48 63.21
CA ASN A 95 16.33 -104.24 64.47
C ASN A 95 16.02 -103.29 65.64
N LEU A 96 15.30 -103.77 66.66
CA LEU A 96 14.91 -102.94 67.81
C LEU A 96 16.11 -102.26 68.49
N GLU A 97 17.22 -102.98 68.63
CA GLU A 97 18.46 -102.44 69.21
C GLU A 97 19.08 -101.33 68.34
N GLU A 98 19.14 -101.51 67.02
CA GLU A 98 19.61 -100.47 66.09
C GLU A 98 18.70 -99.24 66.12
N ILE A 99 17.39 -99.44 66.28
CA ILE A 99 16.42 -98.34 66.46
C ILE A 99 16.66 -97.62 67.78
N ILE A 100 16.96 -98.34 68.88
CA ILE A 100 17.26 -97.73 70.18
C ILE A 100 18.58 -96.94 70.14
N VAL A 101 19.63 -97.48 69.51
CA VAL A 101 20.91 -96.78 69.35
C VAL A 101 20.76 -95.56 68.45
N THR A 102 20.16 -95.69 67.27
CA THR A 102 19.95 -94.53 66.37
C THR A 102 19.00 -93.49 66.97
N ALA A 103 17.96 -93.90 67.71
CA ALA A 103 17.10 -92.96 68.45
C ALA A 103 17.85 -92.27 69.60
N SER A 104 18.80 -92.96 70.25
CA SER A 104 19.66 -92.39 71.30
C SER A 104 20.66 -91.38 70.74
N GLU A 105 21.32 -91.72 69.63
CA GLU A 105 22.18 -90.81 68.87
C GLU A 105 21.40 -89.59 68.35
N ASP A 106 20.19 -89.80 67.85
CA ASP A 106 19.28 -88.72 67.46
C ASP A 106 18.82 -87.88 68.65
N ASN A 107 18.60 -88.47 69.83
CA ASN A 107 18.30 -87.70 71.04
C ASN A 107 19.48 -86.80 71.42
N VAL A 108 20.72 -87.30 71.34
CA VAL A 108 21.94 -86.50 71.58
C VAL A 108 22.10 -85.40 70.51
N ARG A 109 21.85 -85.70 69.23
CA ARG A 109 21.88 -84.74 68.12
C ARG A 109 20.82 -83.65 68.28
N LEU A 110 19.61 -84.01 68.67
CA LEU A 110 18.50 -83.10 68.93
C LEU A 110 18.74 -82.24 70.17
N ARG A 111 19.33 -82.78 71.25
CA ARG A 111 19.77 -82.00 72.42
C ARG A 111 20.81 -80.94 72.03
N LYS A 112 21.87 -81.33 71.33
CA LYS A 112 22.89 -80.39 70.81
C LYS A 112 22.27 -79.29 69.93
N LYS A 113 21.31 -79.65 69.06
CA LYS A 113 20.58 -78.68 68.23
C LYS A 113 19.67 -77.76 69.05
N LEU A 114 19.00 -78.30 70.08
CA LEU A 114 18.16 -77.53 71.00
C LEU A 114 18.99 -76.53 71.81
N ASP A 115 20.17 -76.92 72.28
CA ASP A 115 21.06 -76.05 73.04
C ASP A 115 21.66 -74.95 72.15
N LEU A 116 21.96 -75.24 70.87
CA LEU A 116 22.30 -74.21 69.87
C LEU A 116 21.16 -73.20 69.68
N ILE A 117 19.92 -73.69 69.54
CA ILE A 117 18.72 -72.84 69.38
C ILE A 117 18.43 -72.00 70.63
N LYS A 118 18.70 -72.53 71.84
CA LYS A 118 18.61 -71.74 73.09
C LYS A 118 19.64 -70.62 73.09
N TYR A 119 20.89 -70.92 72.76
CA TYR A 119 21.96 -69.90 72.68
C TYR A 119 21.63 -68.79 71.68
N ASP A 120 21.20 -69.14 70.47
CA ASP A 120 20.81 -68.14 69.47
C ASP A 120 19.59 -67.32 69.92
N ARG A 121 18.60 -67.96 70.59
CA ARG A 121 17.46 -67.25 71.18
C ARG A 121 17.91 -66.25 72.24
N GLU A 122 18.75 -66.65 73.19
CA GLU A 122 19.26 -65.78 74.27
C GLU A 122 20.07 -64.60 73.68
N LYS A 123 20.88 -64.86 72.65
CA LYS A 123 21.62 -63.82 71.91
C LYS A 123 20.68 -62.83 71.21
N HIS A 124 19.63 -63.31 70.55
CA HIS A 124 18.62 -62.44 69.93
C HIS A 124 17.79 -61.67 70.97
N GLU A 125 17.42 -62.30 72.08
CA GLU A 125 16.69 -61.66 73.19
C GLU A 125 17.53 -60.56 73.85
N HIS A 126 18.82 -60.81 74.09
CA HIS A 126 19.76 -59.79 74.57
C HIS A 126 19.83 -58.61 73.59
N THR A 127 19.98 -58.88 72.29
CA THR A 127 20.02 -57.85 71.24
C THR A 127 18.72 -57.02 71.20
N LEU A 128 17.56 -57.67 71.28
CA LEU A 128 16.25 -57.01 71.34
C LEU A 128 16.08 -56.17 72.61
N ASN A 129 16.58 -56.63 73.75
CA ASN A 129 16.56 -55.85 74.99
C ASN A 129 17.46 -54.62 74.91
N VAL A 130 18.66 -54.72 74.31
CA VAL A 130 19.53 -53.56 74.03
C VAL A 130 18.80 -52.54 73.14
N LEU A 131 18.27 -52.97 71.99
CA LEU A 131 17.51 -52.08 71.09
C LEU A 131 16.27 -51.47 71.75
N ARG A 132 15.59 -52.22 72.62
CA ARG A 132 14.45 -51.73 73.42
C ARG A 132 14.88 -50.67 74.44
N THR A 133 16.06 -50.82 75.06
CA THR A 133 16.62 -49.78 75.94
C THR A 133 17.07 -48.55 75.17
N GLU A 134 17.68 -48.71 73.99
CA GLU A 134 18.07 -47.59 73.12
C GLU A 134 16.86 -46.83 72.59
N SER A 135 15.79 -47.51 72.18
CA SER A 135 14.53 -46.88 71.76
C SER A 135 13.88 -46.08 72.90
N LYS A 136 13.90 -46.61 74.14
CA LYS A 136 13.45 -45.88 75.34
C LYS A 136 14.35 -44.67 75.63
N GLU A 137 15.66 -44.79 75.50
CA GLU A 137 16.63 -43.69 75.61
C GLU A 137 16.36 -42.60 74.57
N LEU A 138 16.19 -42.95 73.29
CA LEU A 138 15.88 -42.02 72.20
C LEU A 138 14.55 -41.32 72.45
N THR A 139 13.53 -42.04 72.91
CA THR A 139 12.23 -41.46 73.28
C THR A 139 12.37 -40.49 74.46
N ARG A 140 13.16 -40.83 75.48
CA ARG A 140 13.48 -39.93 76.61
C ARG A 140 14.23 -38.68 76.14
N ARG A 141 15.25 -38.83 75.27
CA ARG A 141 16.01 -37.72 74.68
C ARG A 141 15.11 -36.82 73.82
N HIS A 142 14.19 -37.40 73.05
CA HIS A 142 13.20 -36.66 72.25
C HIS A 142 12.26 -35.85 73.17
N GLY A 143 11.69 -36.47 74.21
CA GLY A 143 10.86 -35.78 75.21
C GLY A 143 11.61 -34.63 75.91
N HIS A 144 12.87 -34.85 76.29
CA HIS A 144 13.69 -33.82 76.94
C HIS A 144 14.05 -32.64 76.02
N CYS A 145 14.14 -32.87 74.71
CA CYS A 145 14.44 -31.82 73.72
C CYS A 145 13.19 -31.03 73.30
N VAL A 146 11.99 -31.63 73.37
CA VAL A 146 10.72 -30.97 73.05
C VAL A 146 10.26 -30.03 74.18
N PHE A 147 10.48 -30.37 75.44
CA PHE A 147 9.97 -29.60 76.60
C PHE A 147 10.60 -28.20 76.81
N LYS A 148 11.60 -27.79 76.02
CA LYS A 148 12.18 -26.43 76.05
C LYS A 148 11.55 -25.43 75.05
N LYS A 149 10.56 -25.85 74.25
CA LYS A 149 9.76 -24.92 73.43
C LYS A 149 8.34 -24.84 73.99
N LYS A 150 7.90 -23.62 74.31
CA LYS A 150 6.58 -23.35 74.87
C LYS A 150 5.47 -23.95 73.99
N LEU A 151 4.46 -24.49 74.67
CA LEU A 151 3.26 -25.10 74.10
C LEU A 151 2.61 -24.20 73.04
N ASP A 152 2.67 -24.62 71.78
CA ASP A 152 1.95 -23.99 70.68
C ASP A 152 1.53 -25.10 69.71
N ASN A 153 0.28 -25.55 69.87
CA ASN A 153 -0.23 -26.76 69.21
C ASN A 153 -0.21 -26.58 67.67
N PRO A 154 0.45 -27.46 66.88
CA PRO A 154 0.55 -27.29 65.42
C PRO A 154 -0.83 -27.17 64.74
N MET A 155 -1.85 -27.80 65.32
CA MET A 155 -3.23 -27.79 64.85
C MET A 155 -3.92 -26.40 64.93
N LYS A 156 -3.44 -25.47 65.79
CA LYS A 156 -3.95 -24.09 65.83
C LYS A 156 -3.33 -23.18 64.77
N LYS A 157 -2.19 -23.55 64.19
CA LYS A 157 -1.48 -22.75 63.18
C LYS A 157 -1.94 -23.04 61.76
N TRP A 158 -2.56 -24.20 61.53
CA TRP A 158 -3.05 -24.59 60.21
C TRP A 158 -4.20 -23.71 59.69
N PRO A 159 -5.24 -23.36 60.48
CA PRO A 159 -6.27 -22.41 60.03
C PRO A 159 -5.70 -21.02 59.70
N THR A 160 -4.79 -20.51 60.53
CA THR A 160 -4.12 -19.21 60.29
C THR A 160 -3.22 -19.23 59.06
N PHE A 161 -2.64 -20.39 58.71
CA PHE A 161 -1.84 -20.56 57.50
C PHE A 161 -2.72 -20.63 56.25
N VAL A 162 -3.84 -21.35 56.29
CA VAL A 162 -4.82 -21.40 55.19
C VAL A 162 -5.42 -20.02 54.93
N GLN A 163 -5.87 -19.32 55.98
CA GLN A 163 -6.38 -17.94 55.88
C GLN A 163 -5.32 -16.95 55.33
N ARG A 164 -4.03 -17.21 55.57
CA ARG A 164 -2.93 -16.44 54.97
C ARG A 164 -2.73 -16.77 53.49
N ILE A 165 -2.97 -18.00 53.04
CA ILE A 165 -2.95 -18.36 51.62
C ILE A 165 -4.15 -17.69 50.92
N GLU A 166 -5.36 -17.85 51.44
CA GLU A 166 -6.59 -17.26 50.88
C GLU A 166 -6.47 -15.73 50.72
N SER A 167 -5.96 -15.03 51.74
CA SER A 167 -5.74 -13.58 51.66
C SER A 167 -4.63 -13.18 50.67
N LEU A 168 -3.58 -14.00 50.50
CA LEU A 168 -2.56 -13.78 49.47
C LEU A 168 -3.08 -14.06 48.06
N GLU A 169 -3.98 -15.03 47.88
CA GLU A 169 -4.64 -15.33 46.61
C GLU A 169 -5.59 -14.20 46.19
N VAL A 170 -6.40 -13.69 47.12
CA VAL A 170 -7.25 -12.50 46.90
C VAL A 170 -6.39 -11.27 46.56
N GLN A 171 -5.27 -11.05 47.26
CA GLN A 171 -4.35 -9.96 46.92
C GLN A 171 -3.70 -10.14 45.54
N LEU A 172 -3.32 -11.37 45.17
CA LEU A 172 -2.74 -11.68 43.87
C LEU A 172 -3.75 -11.43 42.74
N GLU A 173 -5.01 -11.82 42.92
CA GLU A 173 -6.06 -11.59 41.92
C GLU A 173 -6.44 -10.10 41.81
N HIS A 174 -6.45 -9.37 42.93
CA HIS A 174 -6.59 -7.92 42.92
C HIS A 174 -5.45 -7.25 42.12
N ILE A 175 -4.19 -7.67 42.32
CA ILE A 175 -3.04 -7.17 41.57
C ILE A 175 -3.15 -7.52 40.07
N ARG A 176 -3.58 -8.73 39.71
CA ARG A 176 -3.83 -9.13 38.32
C ARG A 176 -4.91 -8.26 37.68
N MET A 177 -6.05 -8.05 38.35
CA MET A 177 -7.10 -7.16 37.88
C MET A 177 -6.59 -5.72 37.68
N MET A 178 -5.78 -5.19 38.60
CA MET A 178 -5.17 -3.86 38.45
C MET A 178 -4.19 -3.82 37.27
N GLN A 179 -3.41 -4.87 37.04
CA GLN A 179 -2.53 -4.98 35.88
C GLN A 179 -3.33 -5.01 34.56
N ILE A 180 -4.45 -5.72 34.51
CA ILE A 180 -5.37 -5.75 33.35
C ILE A 180 -5.97 -4.36 33.10
N LYS A 181 -6.48 -3.68 34.15
CA LYS A 181 -6.99 -2.30 34.04
C LYS A 181 -5.91 -1.34 33.52
N ALA A 182 -4.68 -1.43 34.05
CA ALA A 182 -3.55 -0.65 33.57
C ALA A 182 -3.16 -0.98 32.12
N ASN A 183 -3.26 -2.24 31.69
CA ASN A 183 -3.05 -2.64 30.30
C ASN A 183 -4.08 -2.02 29.36
N ILE A 184 -5.37 -2.10 29.71
CA ILE A 184 -6.47 -1.50 28.93
C ILE A 184 -6.27 0.01 28.78
N SER A 185 -5.97 0.72 29.88
CA SER A 185 -5.66 2.15 29.83
C SER A 185 -4.45 2.45 28.94
N ARG A 186 -3.35 1.70 29.07
CA ARG A 186 -2.17 1.85 28.19
C ARG A 186 -2.50 1.59 26.71
N MET A 187 -3.37 0.63 26.40
CA MET A 187 -3.82 0.38 25.02
C MET A 187 -4.66 1.55 24.48
N LYS A 188 -5.60 2.08 25.26
CA LYS A 188 -6.40 3.25 24.90
C LYS A 188 -5.52 4.47 24.59
N TYR A 189 -4.61 4.82 25.50
CA TYR A 189 -3.67 5.94 25.27
C TYR A 189 -2.77 5.71 24.04
N ARG A 190 -2.31 4.47 23.79
CA ARG A 190 -1.54 4.13 22.58
C ARG A 190 -2.36 4.29 21.29
N SER A 191 -3.67 3.98 21.29
CA SER A 191 -4.56 4.25 20.15
C SER A 191 -4.65 5.75 19.87
N VAL A 192 -5.03 6.53 20.89
CA VAL A 192 -5.15 7.99 20.79
C VAL A 192 -3.85 8.65 20.32
N CYS A 193 -2.69 8.23 20.86
CA CYS A 193 -1.40 8.73 20.41
C CYS A 193 -1.03 8.31 18.97
N SER A 194 -1.57 7.20 18.47
CA SER A 194 -1.34 6.75 17.08
C SER A 194 -2.22 7.55 16.11
N GLU A 195 -3.51 7.68 16.42
CA GLU A 195 -4.46 8.51 15.68
C GLU A 195 -4.04 9.99 15.63
N LEU A 196 -3.52 10.53 16.73
CA LEU A 196 -3.04 11.91 16.79
C LEU A 196 -1.77 12.11 15.93
N LYS A 197 -0.88 11.11 15.87
CA LYS A 197 0.28 11.13 14.98
C LYS A 197 -0.13 11.04 13.51
N GLU A 198 -1.07 10.17 13.18
CA GLU A 198 -1.63 10.08 11.82
C GLU A 198 -2.26 11.42 11.39
N LYS A 199 -3.11 12.00 12.24
CA LYS A 199 -3.69 13.33 12.02
C LYS A 199 -2.62 14.42 11.88
N SER A 200 -1.54 14.39 12.67
CA SER A 200 -0.45 15.37 12.54
C SER A 200 0.26 15.30 11.18
N VAL A 201 0.42 14.10 10.60
CA VAL A 201 0.99 13.92 9.27
C VAL A 201 0.02 14.41 8.19
N LEU A 202 -1.27 14.12 8.33
CA LEU A 202 -2.32 14.62 7.41
C LEU A 202 -2.44 16.15 7.42
N TYR A 203 -2.32 16.78 8.59
CA TYR A 203 -2.29 18.24 8.68
C TYR A 203 -1.03 18.83 8.07
N ALA A 204 0.14 18.20 8.25
CA ALA A 204 1.39 18.64 7.63
C ALA A 204 1.36 18.54 6.09
N SER A 205 0.77 17.48 5.52
CA SER A 205 0.59 17.39 4.06
C SER A 205 -0.43 18.40 3.54
N SER A 206 -1.58 18.54 4.21
CA SER A 206 -2.63 19.51 3.83
C SER A 206 -2.13 20.95 3.87
N LEU A 207 -1.36 21.31 4.91
CA LEU A 207 -0.71 22.62 5.00
C LEU A 207 0.25 22.85 3.83
N LYS A 208 1.09 21.88 3.50
CA LYS A 208 2.01 21.97 2.36
C LYS A 208 1.25 22.13 1.04
N ASP A 209 0.19 21.36 0.81
CA ASP A 209 -0.60 21.45 -0.42
C ASP A 209 -1.26 22.84 -0.58
N LEU A 210 -1.65 23.46 0.54
CA LEU A 210 -2.17 24.83 0.60
C LEU A 210 -1.07 25.88 0.35
N GLU A 211 0.10 25.74 0.96
CA GLU A 211 1.29 26.59 0.71
C GLU A 211 1.74 26.50 -0.76
N ASP A 212 1.79 25.30 -1.33
CA ASP A 212 2.06 25.04 -2.74
C ASP A 212 0.96 25.65 -3.63
N GLY A 213 -0.28 25.75 -3.15
CA GLY A 213 -1.39 26.48 -3.77
C GLY A 213 -1.17 27.99 -3.79
N ILE A 214 -0.84 28.57 -2.65
CA ILE A 214 -0.57 30.01 -2.50
C ILE A 214 0.59 30.42 -3.41
N ARG A 215 1.72 29.69 -3.40
CA ARG A 215 2.88 30.02 -4.26
C ARG A 215 2.56 29.95 -5.76
N ARG A 216 1.66 29.07 -6.19
CA ARG A 216 1.14 29.03 -7.58
C ARG A 216 0.29 30.26 -7.88
N GLN A 217 -0.62 30.64 -6.98
CA GLN A 217 -1.45 31.85 -7.12
C GLN A 217 -0.60 33.13 -7.14
N GLU A 218 0.40 33.26 -6.28
CA GLU A 218 1.34 34.39 -6.28
C GLU A 218 2.12 34.51 -7.59
N SER A 219 2.54 33.38 -8.14
CA SER A 219 3.26 33.32 -9.42
C SER A 219 2.36 33.71 -10.60
N GLU A 220 1.09 33.28 -10.58
CA GLU A 220 0.09 33.67 -11.58
C GLU A 220 -0.31 35.15 -11.46
N ILE A 221 -0.44 35.69 -10.23
CA ILE A 221 -0.67 37.12 -10.00
C ILE A 221 0.48 37.94 -10.55
N LYS A 222 1.75 37.55 -10.31
CA LYS A 222 2.93 38.22 -10.88
C LYS A 222 2.92 38.17 -12.42
N ARG A 223 2.54 37.04 -13.01
CA ARG A 223 2.40 36.89 -14.47
C ARG A 223 1.32 37.82 -15.03
N LEU A 224 0.16 37.88 -14.39
CA LEU A 224 -0.95 38.76 -14.78
C LEU A 224 -0.62 40.25 -14.60
N GLN A 225 0.17 40.60 -13.57
CA GLN A 225 0.71 41.95 -13.39
C GLN A 225 1.66 42.33 -14.53
N GLY A 226 2.52 41.41 -14.99
CA GLY A 226 3.36 41.63 -16.19
C GLY A 226 2.52 41.90 -17.44
N VAL A 227 1.53 41.05 -17.74
CA VAL A 227 0.61 41.24 -18.89
C VAL A 227 -0.17 42.56 -18.79
N LYS A 228 -0.56 42.98 -17.59
CA LYS A 228 -1.21 44.28 -17.37
C LYS A 228 -0.26 45.43 -17.71
N GLU A 229 1.01 45.36 -17.31
CA GLU A 229 1.99 46.40 -17.59
C GLU A 229 2.29 46.47 -19.10
N GLU A 230 2.54 45.33 -19.75
CA GLU A 230 2.69 45.24 -21.22
C GLU A 230 1.49 45.84 -21.97
N ALA A 231 0.27 45.63 -21.48
CA ALA A 231 -0.95 46.21 -22.06
C ALA A 231 -1.07 47.73 -21.82
N ILE A 232 -0.54 48.25 -20.71
CA ILE A 232 -0.45 49.69 -20.44
C ILE A 232 0.60 50.34 -21.34
N GLU A 233 1.80 49.76 -21.43
CA GLU A 233 2.87 50.22 -22.32
C GLU A 233 2.41 50.25 -23.79
N LEU A 234 1.72 49.20 -24.25
CA LEU A 234 1.18 49.15 -25.61
C LEU A 234 0.11 50.23 -25.83
N ARG A 235 -0.82 50.41 -24.89
CA ARG A 235 -1.83 51.49 -24.96
C ARG A 235 -1.15 52.85 -25.06
N ASP A 236 -0.22 53.14 -24.16
CA ASP A 236 0.42 54.46 -24.06
C ASP A 236 1.30 54.74 -25.29
N SER A 237 1.97 53.72 -25.82
CA SER A 237 2.66 53.78 -27.11
C SER A 237 1.71 54.10 -28.26
N THR A 238 0.56 53.40 -28.37
CA THR A 238 -0.42 53.70 -29.44
C THR A 238 -1.07 55.08 -29.31
N GLN A 239 -1.28 55.56 -28.08
CA GLN A 239 -1.78 56.90 -27.82
C GLN A 239 -0.75 57.96 -28.19
N GLU A 240 0.54 57.72 -27.92
CA GLU A 240 1.64 58.61 -28.32
C GLU A 240 1.81 58.66 -29.85
N THR A 241 1.68 57.54 -30.56
CA THR A 241 1.72 57.52 -32.03
C THR A 241 0.53 58.27 -32.64
N LEU A 242 -0.68 58.06 -32.12
CA LEU A 242 -1.89 58.75 -32.60
C LEU A 242 -1.78 60.27 -32.38
N ALA A 243 -1.28 60.71 -31.22
CA ALA A 243 -1.06 62.13 -30.95
C ALA A 243 0.00 62.76 -31.88
N LYS A 244 1.05 62.02 -32.25
CA LYS A 244 2.05 62.46 -33.25
C LYS A 244 1.43 62.62 -34.64
N GLU A 245 0.62 61.64 -35.07
CA GLU A 245 -0.09 61.69 -36.36
C GLU A 245 -1.11 62.84 -36.42
N GLU A 246 -1.85 63.11 -35.34
CA GLU A 246 -2.78 64.24 -35.26
C GLU A 246 -2.04 65.59 -35.34
N ILE A 247 -0.90 65.72 -34.66
CA ILE A 247 -0.04 66.91 -34.75
C ILE A 247 0.54 67.05 -36.18
N GLU A 248 0.91 65.96 -36.83
CA GLU A 248 1.40 65.99 -38.21
C GLU A 248 0.31 66.42 -39.21
N GLU A 249 -0.89 65.83 -39.15
CA GLU A 249 -1.98 66.20 -40.07
C GLU A 249 -2.50 67.62 -39.81
N THR A 250 -2.61 68.06 -38.55
CA THR A 250 -2.97 69.47 -38.28
C THR A 250 -1.91 70.45 -38.79
N ASN A 251 -0.62 70.08 -38.75
CA ASN A 251 0.45 70.87 -39.36
C ASN A 251 0.45 70.80 -40.89
N SER A 252 0.08 69.66 -41.48
CA SER A 252 -0.14 69.47 -42.92
C SER A 252 -1.29 70.36 -43.41
N SER A 253 -2.43 70.35 -42.72
CA SER A 253 -3.57 71.24 -43.02
C SER A 253 -3.16 72.71 -42.93
N LYS A 254 -2.51 73.15 -41.84
CA LYS A 254 -2.03 74.55 -41.71
C LYS A 254 -1.13 74.97 -42.87
N LYS A 255 -0.24 74.09 -43.36
CA LYS A 255 0.59 74.35 -44.55
C LYS A 255 -0.27 74.50 -45.81
N ARG A 256 -1.24 73.60 -46.04
CA ARG A 256 -2.19 73.67 -47.16
C ARG A 256 -3.01 74.97 -47.11
N ASP A 257 -3.54 75.34 -45.94
CA ASP A 257 -4.33 76.55 -45.74
C ASP A 257 -3.51 77.84 -45.93
N SER A 258 -2.25 77.85 -45.48
CA SER A 258 -1.32 78.96 -45.74
C SER A 258 -1.09 79.16 -47.23
N VAL A 259 -0.85 78.08 -47.98
CA VAL A 259 -0.67 78.13 -49.44
C VAL A 259 -1.94 78.59 -50.15
N ILE A 260 -3.12 78.09 -49.74
CA ILE A 260 -4.42 78.54 -50.28
C ILE A 260 -4.63 80.04 -50.00
N LYS A 261 -4.31 80.51 -48.80
CA LYS A 261 -4.40 81.93 -48.42
C LYS A 261 -3.45 82.79 -49.27
N GLU A 262 -2.23 82.33 -49.51
CA GLU A 262 -1.26 83.01 -50.38
C GLU A 262 -1.77 83.10 -51.84
N TYR A 263 -2.32 82.03 -52.39
CA TYR A 263 -2.93 82.09 -53.74
C TYR A 263 -4.13 83.04 -53.78
N ARG A 264 -5.00 83.04 -52.76
CA ARG A 264 -6.12 84.00 -52.66
C ARG A 264 -5.62 85.45 -52.58
N GLN A 265 -4.56 85.71 -51.83
CA GLN A 265 -3.89 87.01 -51.72
C GLN A 265 -3.39 87.48 -53.10
N ARG A 266 -2.59 86.66 -53.79
CA ARG A 266 -2.05 86.97 -55.15
C ARG A 266 -3.16 87.21 -56.19
N VAL A 267 -4.29 86.50 -56.08
CA VAL A 267 -5.46 86.70 -56.96
C VAL A 267 -6.17 88.03 -56.64
N ALA A 268 -6.31 88.39 -55.36
CA ALA A 268 -6.89 89.67 -54.96
C ALA A 268 -6.00 90.86 -55.38
N GLU A 269 -4.69 90.74 -55.22
CA GLU A 269 -3.69 91.72 -55.68
C GLU A 269 -3.78 91.94 -57.18
N ARG A 270 -3.73 90.86 -57.99
CA ARG A 270 -3.92 90.97 -59.45
C ARG A 270 -5.28 91.54 -59.84
N LYS A 271 -6.35 91.25 -59.08
CA LYS A 271 -7.67 91.84 -59.34
C LYS A 271 -7.63 93.36 -59.12
N MET A 272 -7.00 93.84 -58.06
CA MET A 272 -6.81 95.28 -57.81
C MET A 272 -5.90 95.94 -58.84
N GLU A 273 -4.84 95.27 -59.29
CA GLU A 273 -3.98 95.75 -60.38
C GLU A 273 -4.73 95.84 -61.71
N LEU A 274 -5.53 94.83 -62.06
CA LEU A 274 -6.39 94.83 -63.25
C LEU A 274 -7.45 95.93 -63.16
N GLU A 275 -8.09 96.12 -62.01
CA GLU A 275 -9.04 97.22 -61.80
C GLU A 275 -8.35 98.59 -61.92
N ARG A 276 -7.10 98.73 -61.43
CA ARG A 276 -6.28 99.95 -61.63
C ARG A 276 -5.91 100.16 -63.10
N LEU A 277 -5.63 99.07 -63.83
CA LEU A 277 -5.34 99.09 -65.27
C LEU A 277 -6.60 99.43 -66.08
N GLU A 278 -7.77 98.89 -65.76
CA GLU A 278 -9.05 99.25 -66.37
C GLU A 278 -9.34 100.74 -66.18
N ARG A 279 -9.21 101.25 -64.94
CA ARG A 279 -9.33 102.70 -64.65
C ARG A 279 -8.31 103.56 -65.43
N MET A 280 -7.18 103.00 -65.86
CA MET A 280 -6.14 103.70 -66.63
C MET A 280 -6.29 103.54 -68.16
N ILE A 281 -6.89 102.43 -68.62
CA ILE A 281 -7.11 102.11 -70.04
C ILE A 281 -8.39 102.78 -70.57
N PHE A 282 -9.39 102.99 -69.72
CA PHE A 282 -10.63 103.71 -70.08
C PHE A 282 -10.54 105.25 -69.94
N TYR A 283 -9.35 105.81 -69.70
CA TYR A 283 -9.05 107.22 -69.94
C TYR A 283 -8.20 107.36 -71.22
N THR A 284 -8.54 108.34 -72.07
CA THR A 284 -8.00 108.46 -73.43
C THR A 284 -6.54 108.92 -73.50
N ARG A 285 -5.83 108.34 -74.47
CA ARG A 285 -4.40 108.51 -74.81
C ARG A 285 -4.10 109.88 -75.44
N PRO A 286 -2.85 110.38 -75.38
CA PRO A 286 -2.07 110.44 -76.63
C PRO A 286 -0.61 109.95 -76.53
N ARG A 287 0.03 109.85 -77.71
CA ARG A 287 1.41 109.44 -78.04
C ARG A 287 2.44 110.54 -77.70
N ASP A 288 3.73 110.19 -77.65
CA ASP A 288 4.67 110.69 -78.68
C ASP A 288 6.02 109.94 -78.76
N ASP A 289 6.75 110.18 -79.85
CA ASP A 289 7.92 109.44 -80.38
C ASP A 289 9.27 109.87 -79.77
N PHE A 290 10.32 109.04 -79.99
CA PHE A 290 11.69 109.56 -80.22
C PHE A 290 12.57 108.61 -81.08
N GLU A 291 13.29 109.21 -82.04
CA GLU A 291 14.46 108.67 -82.77
C GLU A 291 15.74 109.36 -82.20
N ILE A 292 17.00 109.14 -82.60
CA ILE A 292 17.54 108.55 -83.83
C ILE A 292 18.86 107.80 -83.56
N ARG A 293 19.10 106.72 -84.33
CA ARG A 293 20.41 106.33 -84.93
C ARG A 293 21.75 106.64 -84.20
N GLY A 294 22.57 105.60 -83.99
CA GLY A 294 24.03 105.72 -83.79
C GLY A 294 24.80 104.47 -84.27
N LYS A 295 25.92 104.63 -85.00
CA LYS A 295 26.63 103.52 -85.66
C LYS A 295 27.98 103.15 -84.99
N SER A 296 28.28 101.85 -85.04
CA SER A 296 29.63 101.22 -85.14
C SER A 296 30.62 101.33 -83.97
N ARG A 297 31.22 100.19 -83.59
CA ARG A 297 32.69 99.90 -83.62
C ARG A 297 33.11 98.78 -82.64
N ILE A 298 32.97 97.48 -82.98
CA ILE A 298 33.80 96.39 -82.39
C ILE A 298 34.05 95.24 -83.42
N GLN A 299 34.73 95.54 -84.54
CA GLN A 299 35.31 94.49 -85.39
C GLN A 299 36.71 94.13 -84.89
N ALA A 300 36.76 93.29 -83.85
CA ALA A 300 37.95 92.59 -83.36
C ALA A 300 37.58 91.45 -82.40
N GLN A 301 36.54 91.66 -81.59
CA GLN A 301 36.01 90.65 -80.66
C GLN A 301 35.08 89.64 -81.36
N GLU A 302 34.52 90.03 -82.51
CA GLU A 302 33.54 89.24 -83.27
C GLU A 302 34.10 87.92 -83.83
N VAL A 303 35.41 87.84 -84.11
CA VAL A 303 36.05 86.61 -84.65
C VAL A 303 36.22 85.56 -83.54
N ALA A 304 36.73 85.95 -82.38
CA ALA A 304 36.84 85.05 -81.22
C ALA A 304 35.47 84.58 -80.71
N ILE A 305 34.46 85.46 -80.76
CA ILE A 305 33.07 85.08 -80.45
C ILE A 305 32.52 84.12 -81.51
N LYS A 306 32.83 84.28 -82.80
CA LYS A 306 32.39 83.37 -83.87
C LYS A 306 33.02 81.98 -83.77
N ASP A 307 34.31 81.88 -83.43
CA ASP A 307 34.98 80.58 -83.24
C ASP A 307 34.44 79.85 -81.99
N GLU A 308 34.20 80.56 -80.88
CA GLU A 308 33.59 79.94 -79.69
C GLU A 308 32.11 79.57 -79.94
N LEU A 309 31.35 80.38 -80.70
CA LEU A 309 30.01 80.01 -81.15
C LEU A 309 30.02 78.76 -82.03
N ALA A 310 30.94 78.65 -83.00
CA ALA A 310 31.06 77.46 -83.85
C ALA A 310 31.42 76.20 -83.03
N ARG A 311 32.29 76.35 -82.03
CA ARG A 311 32.66 75.29 -81.09
C ARG A 311 31.49 74.88 -80.16
N LEU A 312 30.68 75.83 -79.71
CA LEU A 312 29.46 75.58 -78.94
C LEU A 312 28.37 74.93 -79.78
N GLU A 313 28.21 75.33 -81.05
CA GLU A 313 27.27 74.73 -82.01
C GLU A 313 27.65 73.26 -82.28
N ASP A 314 28.92 72.96 -82.55
CA ASP A 314 29.41 71.58 -82.76
C ASP A 314 29.27 70.73 -81.48
N ALA A 315 29.40 71.32 -80.29
CA ALA A 315 29.07 70.66 -79.03
C ALA A 315 27.55 70.39 -78.88
N PHE A 316 26.70 71.32 -79.31
CA PHE A 316 25.24 71.14 -79.33
C PHE A 316 24.79 70.07 -80.33
N VAL A 317 25.39 70.00 -81.52
CA VAL A 317 25.14 68.93 -82.50
C VAL A 317 25.54 67.57 -81.94
N LYS A 318 26.67 67.47 -81.23
CA LYS A 318 27.07 66.24 -80.51
C LYS A 318 26.07 65.86 -79.42
N LEU A 319 25.55 66.83 -78.67
CA LEU A 319 24.53 66.59 -77.64
C LEU A 319 23.17 66.19 -78.24
N GLN A 320 22.73 66.81 -79.35
CA GLN A 320 21.55 66.40 -80.11
C GLN A 320 21.67 64.94 -80.57
N ASN A 321 22.78 64.59 -81.21
CA ASN A 321 23.04 63.23 -81.70
C ASN A 321 23.09 62.20 -80.56
N ALA A 322 23.67 62.54 -79.42
CA ALA A 322 23.72 61.66 -78.24
C ALA A 322 22.36 61.50 -77.53
N THR A 323 21.48 62.50 -77.59
CA THR A 323 20.14 62.46 -76.97
C THR A 323 19.03 62.02 -77.94
N GLY A 324 19.32 61.95 -79.24
CA GLY A 324 18.37 61.57 -80.29
C GLY A 324 17.31 62.64 -80.57
N VAL A 325 17.67 63.93 -80.50
CA VAL A 325 16.73 65.06 -80.53
C VAL A 325 17.07 66.04 -81.63
N SER A 326 16.09 66.41 -82.46
CA SER A 326 16.29 67.22 -83.68
C SER A 326 16.36 68.73 -83.43
N ARG A 327 16.24 69.19 -82.18
CA ARG A 327 16.18 70.61 -81.79
C ARG A 327 17.03 70.85 -80.55
N SER A 328 17.82 71.93 -80.57
CA SER A 328 18.80 72.24 -79.54
C SER A 328 18.14 72.57 -78.20
N GLU A 329 16.94 73.17 -78.23
CA GLU A 329 16.17 73.54 -77.04
C GLU A 329 15.62 72.33 -76.28
N GLU A 330 15.38 71.21 -76.98
CA GLU A 330 14.75 70.01 -76.41
C GLU A 330 15.74 69.06 -75.72
N VAL A 331 17.04 69.19 -76.01
CA VAL A 331 18.14 68.38 -75.44
C VAL A 331 18.12 68.43 -73.90
N LEU A 332 17.97 69.63 -73.33
CA LEU A 332 17.93 69.83 -71.87
C LEU A 332 16.69 69.14 -71.25
N GLY A 333 15.53 69.26 -71.90
CA GLY A 333 14.29 68.62 -71.45
C GLY A 333 14.40 67.10 -71.40
N ARG A 334 15.11 66.49 -72.36
CA ARG A 334 15.37 65.04 -72.40
C ARG A 334 16.29 64.58 -71.26
N PHE A 335 17.37 65.31 -70.96
CA PHE A 335 18.22 65.00 -69.81
C PHE A 335 17.48 65.13 -68.48
N LEU A 336 16.71 66.20 -68.27
CA LEU A 336 15.90 66.38 -67.07
C LEU A 336 14.84 65.27 -66.92
N SER A 337 14.23 64.83 -68.03
CA SER A 337 13.28 63.71 -68.03
C SER A 337 13.94 62.37 -67.72
N GLN A 338 15.13 62.09 -68.26
CA GLN A 338 15.91 60.89 -67.94
C GLN A 338 16.37 60.89 -66.47
N GLN A 339 16.83 62.03 -65.95
CA GLN A 339 17.22 62.17 -64.55
C GLN A 339 16.02 61.93 -63.62
N SER A 340 14.88 62.57 -63.89
CA SER A 340 13.63 62.34 -63.16
C SER A 340 13.20 60.87 -63.18
N THR A 341 13.30 60.20 -64.35
CA THR A 341 12.99 58.77 -64.49
C THR A 341 13.96 57.90 -63.69
N LYS A 342 15.27 58.18 -63.74
CA LYS A 342 16.30 57.49 -62.95
C LYS A 342 16.05 57.63 -61.46
N ASP A 343 15.78 58.85 -60.98
CA ASP A 343 15.53 59.13 -59.57
C ASP A 343 14.22 58.46 -59.10
N SER A 344 13.20 58.41 -59.95
CA SER A 344 11.94 57.69 -59.68
C SER A 344 12.17 56.17 -59.59
N LEU A 345 12.91 55.57 -60.53
CA LEU A 345 13.28 54.14 -60.49
C LEU A 345 14.15 53.80 -59.28
N GLN A 346 15.07 54.69 -58.89
CA GLN A 346 15.91 54.49 -57.70
C GLN A 346 15.07 54.56 -56.41
N LYS A 347 14.11 55.48 -56.31
CA LYS A 347 13.13 55.54 -55.21
C LYS A 347 12.25 54.29 -55.16
N MET A 348 11.74 53.85 -56.32
CA MET A 348 10.93 52.63 -56.43
C MET A 348 11.72 51.40 -55.97
N ARG A 349 12.95 51.23 -56.45
CA ARG A 349 13.84 50.14 -56.03
C ARG A 349 14.08 50.16 -54.51
N ALA A 350 14.41 51.32 -53.94
CA ALA A 350 14.64 51.45 -52.50
C ALA A 350 13.37 51.14 -51.68
N ALA A 351 12.19 51.56 -52.15
CA ALA A 351 10.92 51.25 -51.51
C ALA A 351 10.61 49.74 -51.55
N THR A 352 10.77 49.09 -52.71
CA THR A 352 10.57 47.64 -52.86
C THR A 352 11.58 46.83 -52.04
N GLU A 353 12.84 47.28 -51.94
CA GLU A 353 13.89 46.62 -51.15
C GLU A 353 13.62 46.75 -49.65
N GLN A 354 13.11 47.90 -49.19
CA GLN A 354 12.65 48.09 -47.81
C GLN A 354 11.40 47.25 -47.48
N GLU A 355 10.40 47.22 -48.38
CA GLU A 355 9.19 46.40 -48.22
C GLU A 355 9.57 44.91 -48.15
N LYS A 356 10.48 44.44 -49.02
CA LYS A 356 11.01 43.09 -48.97
C LYS A 356 11.64 42.77 -47.60
N MET A 357 12.47 43.65 -47.05
CA MET A 357 13.06 43.42 -45.72
C MET A 357 12.01 43.32 -44.62
N VAL A 358 10.97 44.16 -44.65
CA VAL A 358 9.85 44.10 -43.68
C VAL A 358 9.09 42.78 -43.80
N LEU A 359 8.82 42.32 -45.04
CA LEU A 359 8.15 41.05 -45.29
C LEU A 359 9.03 39.83 -44.89
N GLU A 360 10.34 39.86 -45.14
CA GLU A 360 11.27 38.82 -44.69
C GLU A 360 11.33 38.75 -43.15
N LYS A 361 11.39 39.89 -42.45
CA LYS A 361 11.32 39.95 -40.99
C LYS A 361 10.01 39.39 -40.46
N LYS A 362 8.86 39.84 -41.00
CA LYS A 362 7.53 39.34 -40.59
C LYS A 362 7.35 37.85 -40.86
N ARG A 363 7.95 37.32 -41.94
CA ARG A 363 7.98 35.87 -42.22
C ARG A 363 8.78 35.12 -41.17
N GLN A 364 9.94 35.64 -40.74
CA GLN A 364 10.74 35.03 -39.68
C GLN A 364 10.01 35.04 -38.33
N GLU A 365 9.39 36.16 -37.97
CA GLU A 365 8.57 36.30 -36.75
C GLU A 365 7.42 35.28 -36.72
N LEU A 366 6.62 35.19 -37.80
CA LEU A 366 5.55 34.19 -37.91
C LEU A 366 6.06 32.75 -37.89
N THR A 367 7.25 32.48 -38.44
CA THR A 367 7.85 31.14 -38.41
C THR A 367 8.23 30.75 -36.97
N ALA A 368 8.86 31.66 -36.22
CA ALA A 368 9.19 31.46 -34.81
C ALA A 368 7.93 31.32 -33.94
N GLU A 369 6.86 32.06 -34.23
CA GLU A 369 5.58 31.91 -33.54
C GLU A 369 4.94 30.54 -33.81
N ILE A 370 5.00 30.06 -35.06
CA ILE A 370 4.52 28.71 -35.41
C ILE A 370 5.33 27.62 -34.70
N GLU A 371 6.65 27.75 -34.61
CA GLU A 371 7.51 26.79 -33.92
C GLU A 371 7.25 26.79 -32.40
N THR A 372 7.20 27.95 -31.76
CA THR A 372 6.89 28.06 -30.32
C THR A 372 5.49 27.52 -29.99
N ARG A 373 4.47 27.82 -30.81
CA ARG A 373 3.14 27.23 -30.68
C ARG A 373 3.17 25.71 -30.80
N LYS A 374 3.83 25.13 -31.81
CA LYS A 374 3.99 23.66 -31.95
C LYS A 374 4.60 23.02 -30.71
N PHE A 375 5.69 23.57 -30.17
CA PHE A 375 6.31 23.03 -28.95
C PHE A 375 5.40 23.15 -27.73
N SER A 376 4.64 24.24 -27.60
CA SER A 376 3.67 24.41 -26.51
C SER A 376 2.50 23.42 -26.61
N GLU A 377 2.01 23.15 -27.82
CA GLU A 377 0.95 22.18 -28.09
C GLU A 377 1.41 20.75 -27.79
N THR A 378 2.61 20.35 -28.24
CA THR A 378 3.16 19.02 -27.91
C THR A 378 3.36 18.83 -26.42
N LYS A 379 3.81 19.87 -25.70
CA LYS A 379 4.01 19.81 -24.24
C LYS A 379 2.68 19.70 -23.49
N SER A 380 1.67 20.46 -23.92
CA SER A 380 0.31 20.37 -23.37
C SER A 380 -0.33 19.00 -23.63
N ALA A 381 -0.19 18.47 -24.84
CA ALA A 381 -0.69 17.15 -25.21
C ALA A 381 0.00 16.02 -24.40
N GLU A 382 1.31 16.09 -24.18
CA GLU A 382 2.05 15.14 -23.35
C GLU A 382 1.61 15.21 -21.87
N GLN A 383 1.47 16.41 -21.30
CA GLN A 383 0.97 16.60 -19.94
C GLN A 383 -0.47 16.09 -19.76
N ASN A 384 -1.34 16.32 -20.75
CA ASN A 384 -2.71 15.80 -20.76
C ASN A 384 -2.74 14.28 -20.89
N ALA A 385 -1.87 13.68 -21.70
CA ALA A 385 -1.73 12.23 -21.78
C ALA A 385 -1.24 11.63 -20.46
N GLU A 386 -0.24 12.24 -19.80
CA GLU A 386 0.23 11.82 -18.49
C GLU A 386 -0.89 11.90 -17.44
N ALA A 387 -1.64 13.01 -17.39
CA ALA A 387 -2.80 13.17 -16.50
C ALA A 387 -3.88 12.11 -16.76
N MET A 388 -4.22 11.84 -18.02
CA MET A 388 -5.16 10.78 -18.40
C MET A 388 -4.69 9.38 -17.97
N THR A 389 -3.39 9.06 -18.08
CA THR A 389 -2.87 7.77 -17.57
C THR A 389 -2.96 7.67 -16.05
N LYS A 390 -2.73 8.76 -15.30
CA LYS A 390 -2.90 8.81 -13.84
C LYS A 390 -4.36 8.62 -13.43
N PHE A 391 -5.31 9.29 -14.10
CA PHE A 391 -6.73 9.11 -13.82
C PHE A 391 -7.23 7.70 -14.17
N ASN A 392 -6.80 7.13 -15.30
CA ASN A 392 -7.13 5.75 -15.65
C ASN A 392 -6.59 4.74 -14.61
N ALA A 393 -5.35 4.92 -14.14
CA ALA A 393 -4.78 4.08 -13.09
C ALA A 393 -5.57 4.17 -11.77
N GLN A 394 -6.02 5.38 -11.38
CA GLN A 394 -6.89 5.56 -10.22
C GLN A 394 -8.28 4.92 -10.41
N ILE A 395 -8.87 5.03 -11.61
CA ILE A 395 -10.15 4.39 -11.94
C ILE A 395 -10.04 2.87 -11.83
N ASP A 396 -8.98 2.27 -12.38
CA ASP A 396 -8.76 0.83 -12.32
C ASP A 396 -8.47 0.35 -10.88
N GLU A 397 -7.76 1.14 -10.07
CA GLU A 397 -7.60 0.85 -8.64
C GLU A 397 -8.95 0.88 -7.90
N GLN A 398 -9.79 1.89 -8.14
CA GLN A 398 -11.12 1.97 -7.51
C GLN A 398 -12.06 0.85 -7.99
N ARG A 399 -11.97 0.42 -9.25
CA ARG A 399 -12.69 -0.76 -9.76
C ARG A 399 -12.25 -2.03 -9.03
N SER A 400 -10.95 -2.25 -8.86
CA SER A 400 -10.42 -3.41 -8.13
C SER A 400 -10.81 -3.40 -6.65
N ARG A 401 -10.76 -2.24 -5.99
CA ARG A 401 -11.28 -2.05 -4.62
C ARG A 401 -12.78 -2.37 -4.52
N LYS A 402 -13.58 -1.89 -5.47
CA LYS A 402 -15.02 -2.19 -5.56
C LYS A 402 -15.26 -3.70 -5.74
N GLU A 403 -14.60 -4.33 -6.71
CA GLU A 403 -14.77 -5.75 -7.02
C GLU A 403 -14.39 -6.65 -5.83
N THR A 404 -13.30 -6.33 -5.13
CA THR A 404 -12.90 -7.06 -3.91
C THR A 404 -13.89 -6.89 -2.76
N ALA A 405 -14.45 -5.70 -2.56
CA ALA A 405 -15.53 -5.45 -1.60
C ALA A 405 -16.82 -6.20 -1.98
N GLU A 406 -17.23 -6.18 -3.27
CA GLU A 406 -18.40 -6.91 -3.77
C GLU A 406 -18.23 -8.43 -3.68
N ALA A 407 -17.01 -8.95 -3.83
CA ALA A 407 -16.70 -10.36 -3.59
C ALA A 407 -16.77 -10.72 -2.09
N ALA A 408 -16.31 -9.84 -1.20
CA ALA A 408 -16.45 -10.04 0.25
C ALA A 408 -17.94 -10.01 0.69
N SER A 409 -18.71 -9.02 0.22
CA SER A 409 -20.14 -8.89 0.50
C SER A 409 -21.01 -9.97 -0.16
N ARG A 410 -20.51 -10.67 -1.20
CA ARG A 410 -21.13 -11.91 -1.70
C ARG A 410 -20.92 -13.06 -0.71
N ARG A 411 -19.68 -13.34 -0.30
CA ARG A 411 -19.36 -14.40 0.67
C ARG A 411 -20.10 -14.22 2.01
N ILE A 412 -20.26 -12.99 2.49
CA ILE A 412 -21.00 -12.71 3.72
C ILE A 412 -22.49 -13.02 3.55
N ARG A 413 -23.08 -12.73 2.39
CA ARG A 413 -24.48 -13.11 2.09
C ARG A 413 -24.64 -14.62 1.94
N GLU A 414 -23.75 -15.27 1.19
CA GLU A 414 -23.73 -16.73 1.04
C GLU A 414 -23.66 -17.44 2.41
N LEU A 415 -22.81 -16.95 3.33
CA LEU A 415 -22.73 -17.46 4.70
C LEU A 415 -23.97 -17.12 5.54
N LEU A 416 -24.58 -15.94 5.35
CA LEU A 416 -25.82 -15.58 6.04
C LEU A 416 -26.99 -16.46 5.58
N ASP A 417 -27.09 -16.75 4.28
CA ASP A 417 -28.09 -17.63 3.70
C ASP A 417 -27.91 -19.09 4.20
N GLU A 418 -26.67 -19.55 4.37
CA GLU A 418 -26.34 -20.84 5.01
C GLU A 418 -26.77 -20.87 6.49
N VAL A 419 -26.47 -19.82 7.26
CA VAL A 419 -26.90 -19.69 8.66
C VAL A 419 -28.43 -19.62 8.77
N THR A 420 -29.09 -18.87 7.90
CA THR A 420 -30.57 -18.78 7.83
C THR A 420 -31.17 -20.15 7.53
N SER A 421 -30.60 -20.89 6.58
CA SER A 421 -31.03 -22.25 6.22
C SER A 421 -30.84 -23.23 7.38
N THR A 422 -29.68 -23.24 8.04
CA THR A 422 -29.42 -24.14 9.18
C THR A 422 -30.35 -23.84 10.35
N LEU A 423 -30.58 -22.56 10.69
CA LEU A 423 -31.55 -22.14 11.70
C LEU A 423 -32.99 -22.54 11.32
N TYR A 424 -33.38 -22.41 10.06
CA TYR A 424 -34.70 -22.87 9.59
C TYR A 424 -34.87 -24.39 9.74
N THR A 425 -33.85 -25.20 9.40
CA THR A 425 -33.91 -26.66 9.63
C THR A 425 -33.88 -27.03 11.12
N LEU A 426 -33.30 -26.20 11.99
CA LEU A 426 -33.37 -26.38 13.44
C LEU A 426 -34.78 -26.09 13.96
N TYR A 427 -35.38 -24.99 13.49
CA TYR A 427 -36.77 -24.62 13.78
C TYR A 427 -37.75 -25.72 13.36
N GLU A 428 -37.58 -26.26 12.15
CA GLU A 428 -38.36 -27.39 11.64
C GLU A 428 -38.20 -28.67 12.48
N LYS A 429 -37.03 -28.90 13.09
CA LYS A 429 -36.83 -30.02 14.03
C LYS A 429 -37.55 -29.80 15.36
N PHE A 430 -37.57 -28.57 15.89
CA PHE A 430 -38.35 -28.24 17.08
C PHE A 430 -39.87 -28.27 16.84
N GLN A 431 -40.33 -28.08 15.60
CA GLN A 431 -41.73 -28.25 15.21
C GLN A 431 -42.25 -29.68 15.43
N HIS A 432 -41.39 -30.70 15.37
CA HIS A 432 -41.77 -32.10 15.63
C HIS A 432 -41.80 -32.49 17.12
N VAL A 433 -41.39 -31.59 18.02
CA VAL A 433 -41.36 -31.83 19.48
C VAL A 433 -42.59 -31.22 20.18
N THR A 434 -43.25 -30.27 19.53
CA THR A 434 -44.40 -29.54 20.09
C THR A 434 -45.52 -29.53 19.04
N ASP A 435 -46.66 -30.18 19.32
CA ASP A 435 -47.81 -30.32 18.41
C ASP A 435 -48.57 -28.98 18.18
N THR A 436 -47.89 -28.00 17.59
CA THR A 436 -48.39 -26.63 17.36
C THR A 436 -48.33 -26.33 15.85
N PRO A 437 -49.40 -25.89 15.18
CA PRO A 437 -49.41 -25.76 13.71
C PRO A 437 -48.37 -24.77 13.16
N LEU A 438 -48.01 -24.96 11.89
CA LEU A 438 -47.18 -24.04 11.12
C LEU A 438 -47.86 -22.67 10.98
N LEU A 439 -47.14 -21.59 11.31
CA LEU A 439 -47.53 -20.24 10.93
C LEU A 439 -47.05 -19.98 9.49
N GLU A 440 -47.95 -20.17 8.53
CA GLU A 440 -47.70 -19.92 7.09
C GLU A 440 -47.60 -18.42 6.75
N ASP A 441 -46.62 -17.68 7.31
CA ASP A 441 -46.06 -16.49 6.65
C ASP A 441 -44.71 -15.99 7.20
N VAL A 442 -43.91 -16.83 7.88
CA VAL A 442 -42.56 -16.40 8.29
C VAL A 442 -41.68 -16.30 7.05
N GLN A 443 -41.51 -15.07 6.56
CA GLN A 443 -40.74 -14.71 5.39
C GLN A 443 -39.31 -15.28 5.51
N LYS A 444 -38.99 -16.30 4.72
CA LYS A 444 -37.78 -17.17 4.83
C LYS A 444 -36.41 -16.46 4.74
N ASN A 445 -36.39 -15.14 4.66
CA ASN A 445 -35.24 -14.33 4.31
C ASN A 445 -34.72 -13.46 5.47
N ASP A 446 -35.41 -13.39 6.62
CA ASP A 446 -34.87 -12.72 7.81
C ASP A 446 -34.38 -13.74 8.85
N THR A 447 -33.05 -13.79 8.99
CA THR A 447 -32.37 -14.62 9.99
C THR A 447 -32.78 -14.23 11.42
N LEU A 448 -33.09 -12.96 11.68
CA LEU A 448 -33.39 -12.45 13.02
C LEU A 448 -34.75 -12.96 13.51
N THR A 449 -35.78 -12.90 12.66
CA THR A 449 -37.12 -13.42 12.97
C THR A 449 -37.10 -14.93 13.25
N ILE A 450 -36.26 -15.70 12.52
CA ILE A 450 -36.11 -17.14 12.75
C ILE A 450 -35.43 -17.41 14.11
N ILE A 451 -34.46 -16.59 14.53
CA ILE A 451 -33.80 -16.71 15.85
C ILE A 451 -34.79 -16.41 16.98
N GLU A 452 -35.56 -15.33 16.87
CA GLU A 452 -36.57 -14.94 17.86
C GLU A 452 -37.61 -16.07 18.05
N LEU A 453 -38.14 -16.58 16.94
CA LEU A 453 -39.15 -17.64 16.95
C LEU A 453 -38.61 -19.00 17.44
N LEU A 454 -37.32 -19.29 17.23
CA LEU A 454 -36.61 -20.41 17.85
C LEU A 454 -36.49 -20.23 19.37
N ASN A 455 -36.13 -19.03 19.82
CA ASN A 455 -35.89 -18.73 21.22
C ASN A 455 -37.19 -18.84 22.05
N ASP A 456 -38.28 -18.29 21.54
CA ASP A 456 -39.61 -18.41 22.16
C ASP A 456 -40.07 -19.88 22.26
N ARG A 457 -39.77 -20.70 21.25
CA ARG A 457 -40.07 -22.15 21.28
C ARG A 457 -39.20 -22.92 22.25
N VAL A 458 -37.90 -22.65 22.29
CA VAL A 458 -36.99 -23.28 23.27
C VAL A 458 -37.43 -22.94 24.70
N LYS A 459 -37.86 -21.70 24.94
CA LYS A 459 -38.44 -21.27 26.21
C LYS A 459 -39.73 -22.03 26.54
N HIS A 460 -40.67 -22.16 25.61
CA HIS A 460 -41.90 -22.94 25.81
C HIS A 460 -41.61 -24.44 26.08
N VAL A 461 -40.67 -25.06 25.36
CA VAL A 461 -40.26 -26.45 25.62
C VAL A 461 -39.62 -26.58 27.01
N LEU A 462 -38.82 -25.61 27.43
CA LEU A 462 -38.24 -25.58 28.77
C LEU A 462 -39.33 -25.50 29.86
N GLU A 463 -40.31 -24.60 29.69
CA GLU A 463 -41.46 -24.44 30.59
C GLU A 463 -42.32 -25.72 30.69
N VAL A 464 -42.59 -26.39 29.56
CA VAL A 464 -43.33 -27.67 29.53
C VAL A 464 -42.51 -28.84 30.08
N SER A 465 -41.19 -28.84 29.92
CA SER A 465 -40.29 -29.88 30.47
C SER A 465 -40.04 -29.75 31.98
N SER A 466 -40.46 -28.63 32.58
CA SER A 466 -40.21 -28.29 33.98
C SER A 466 -41.13 -29.08 34.92
N VAL A 467 -40.83 -30.37 35.09
CA VAL A 467 -41.35 -31.18 36.20
C VAL A 467 -40.88 -30.53 37.51
N PRO A 468 -41.78 -30.26 38.48
CA PRO A 468 -41.45 -29.43 39.63
C PRO A 468 -40.58 -30.17 40.65
N ASP A 469 -39.26 -29.98 40.56
CA ASP A 469 -38.30 -30.54 41.52
C ASP A 469 -38.00 -29.55 42.66
N LYS A 470 -38.02 -30.06 43.90
CA LYS A 470 -38.21 -29.26 45.12
C LYS A 470 -36.90 -28.75 45.74
N TYR A 471 -36.10 -27.98 45.02
CA TYR A 471 -34.87 -27.37 45.58
C TYR A 471 -34.57 -25.98 45.03
N LEU A 472 -35.30 -24.97 45.49
CA LEU A 472 -34.89 -23.56 45.41
C LEU A 472 -35.60 -22.67 46.45
N GLU A 473 -35.43 -23.05 47.71
CA GLU A 473 -35.57 -22.14 48.86
C GLU A 473 -34.15 -21.89 49.39
N VAL A 474 -33.88 -20.68 49.91
CA VAL A 474 -32.52 -20.16 50.24
C VAL A 474 -31.67 -19.71 49.04
N THR A 475 -32.09 -18.63 48.36
CA THR A 475 -31.20 -17.51 47.94
C THR A 475 -32.03 -16.26 47.59
N ASP A 476 -32.75 -15.65 48.55
CA ASP A 476 -33.39 -14.33 48.34
C ASP A 476 -33.47 -13.47 49.61
N GLU A 477 -32.34 -13.31 50.31
CA GLU A 477 -32.18 -12.36 51.42
C GLU A 477 -30.79 -11.69 51.42
N ALA A 478 -30.41 -10.97 50.34
CA ALA A 478 -29.15 -10.20 50.33
C ALA A 478 -29.04 -9.05 49.30
N SER A 479 -30.12 -8.34 48.95
CA SER A 479 -29.98 -7.12 48.12
C SER A 479 -30.99 -6.01 48.41
N SER A 480 -30.86 -5.40 49.57
CA SER A 480 -31.35 -4.04 49.84
C SER A 480 -30.46 -3.31 50.84
N ASP A 481 -29.44 -2.58 50.38
CA ASP A 481 -29.47 -1.12 50.57
C ASP A 481 -28.49 -0.32 49.67
N LYS A 482 -28.76 0.97 49.63
CA LYS A 482 -28.33 2.03 48.72
C LYS A 482 -26.85 2.42 48.71
N VAL A 483 -26.41 2.81 47.51
CA VAL A 483 -25.74 4.08 47.15
C VAL A 483 -24.93 4.81 48.24
N SER A 484 -23.63 5.01 47.98
CA SER A 484 -23.00 6.35 48.08
C SER A 484 -21.68 6.46 47.31
N SER A 485 -21.31 7.71 47.02
CA SER A 485 -20.28 8.10 46.05
C SER A 485 -18.92 8.45 46.68
N ASP A 486 -17.91 8.46 45.82
CA ASP A 486 -16.85 9.48 45.73
C ASP A 486 -15.42 9.18 46.26
N LYS A 487 -14.47 9.94 45.69
CA LYS A 487 -13.03 10.11 46.02
C LYS A 487 -12.01 9.16 45.38
N VAL A 488 -11.66 9.50 44.13
CA VAL A 488 -10.34 10.05 43.75
C VAL A 488 -9.16 9.78 44.70
N GLU A 489 -8.08 9.15 44.20
CA GLU A 489 -6.74 9.78 44.25
C GLU A 489 -5.74 9.20 43.23
N THR A 490 -4.84 10.06 42.77
CA THR A 490 -3.87 9.84 41.68
C THR A 490 -2.44 9.82 42.20
N VAL A 491 -1.61 8.86 41.78
CA VAL A 491 -0.14 9.00 41.84
C VAL A 491 0.50 8.48 40.55
N SER A 492 1.36 9.31 39.95
CA SER A 492 2.14 9.01 38.75
C SER A 492 3.63 8.93 39.05
N THR A 493 4.30 7.88 38.57
CA THR A 493 5.76 7.80 38.34
C THR A 493 5.95 6.93 37.06
N VAL A 494 6.47 7.39 35.91
CA VAL A 494 7.71 8.11 35.53
C VAL A 494 8.90 7.16 35.28
N THR A 495 9.34 7.11 34.00
CA THR A 495 10.62 6.54 33.46
C THR A 495 10.90 5.04 33.62
N SER A 496 11.76 4.38 32.80
CA SER A 496 12.25 4.58 31.42
C SER A 496 13.01 3.29 31.00
N ALA A 497 12.91 2.83 29.74
CA ALA A 497 13.93 2.03 29.04
C ALA A 497 13.51 1.68 27.59
N GLU A 498 14.44 1.84 26.64
CA GLU A 498 14.43 1.25 25.28
C GLU A 498 14.71 -0.27 25.37
N GLY A 499 14.55 -1.16 24.38
CA GLY A 499 14.08 -1.18 22.98
C GLY A 499 13.98 -2.69 22.63
N ARG A 500 13.28 -3.21 21.61
CA ARG A 500 13.39 -3.00 20.15
C ARG A 500 12.25 -3.83 19.49
N ALA A 501 11.86 -3.48 18.28
CA ALA A 501 10.66 -4.03 17.62
C ALA A 501 10.77 -5.50 17.13
N ILE A 502 9.62 -6.15 16.96
CA ILE A 502 9.08 -6.62 15.67
C ILE A 502 7.55 -6.76 15.78
N ARG A 503 6.83 -6.53 14.68
CA ARG A 503 5.36 -6.59 14.58
C ARG A 503 4.93 -7.89 13.90
N THR A 504 3.87 -8.53 14.40
CA THR A 504 2.89 -9.27 13.58
C THR A 504 1.54 -9.23 14.29
N ASN A 505 0.51 -8.73 13.61
CA ASN A 505 -0.86 -8.81 14.10
C ASN A 505 -1.42 -10.22 13.85
N GLY A 506 -2.10 -10.79 14.83
CA GLY A 506 -2.80 -12.07 14.72
C GLY A 506 -3.75 -12.23 15.90
N SER A 507 -5.03 -11.96 15.69
CA SER A 507 -6.06 -12.17 16.71
C SER A 507 -6.32 -13.66 16.89
N GLY A 508 -6.24 -14.15 18.13
CA GLY A 508 -6.58 -15.52 18.50
C GLY A 508 -6.76 -15.60 20.02
N PRO A 509 -7.86 -16.21 20.52
CA PRO A 509 -8.12 -16.28 21.95
C PRO A 509 -7.17 -17.26 22.66
N LEU A 510 -6.89 -16.96 23.93
CA LEU A 510 -6.04 -17.76 24.80
C LEU A 510 -6.89 -18.66 25.71
N PHE A 511 -6.42 -19.91 25.86
CA PHE A 511 -6.82 -20.94 26.83
C PHE A 511 -8.01 -21.88 26.48
N PRO A 512 -8.01 -23.13 27.02
CA PRO A 512 -8.43 -24.29 26.25
C PRO A 512 -9.61 -25.07 26.87
N GLN A 513 -10.35 -25.78 26.03
CA GLN A 513 -11.21 -26.87 26.48
C GLN A 513 -11.31 -27.96 25.40
N PHE A 514 -10.85 -29.17 25.75
CA PHE A 514 -11.27 -30.39 25.05
C PHE A 514 -12.58 -30.88 25.71
N PRO A 515 -13.49 -31.49 24.95
CA PRO A 515 -13.55 -32.96 25.04
C PRO A 515 -13.79 -33.69 23.71
N PHE A 516 -13.69 -35.02 23.77
CA PHE A 516 -13.94 -35.95 22.67
C PHE A 516 -15.42 -36.05 22.27
N SER A 517 -15.67 -36.25 20.97
CA SER A 517 -16.50 -37.33 20.37
C SER A 517 -16.31 -37.27 18.84
N GLY A 518 -16.42 -38.35 18.05
CA GLY A 518 -17.03 -39.65 18.33
C GLY A 518 -18.40 -39.73 17.69
N THR A 519 -18.48 -39.83 16.35
CA THR A 519 -19.76 -39.84 15.63
C THR A 519 -19.82 -40.98 14.61
N LEU A 520 -20.90 -41.76 14.70
CA LEU A 520 -21.30 -42.78 13.73
C LEU A 520 -21.92 -42.14 12.47
N ALA A 521 -21.97 -42.90 11.37
CA ALA A 521 -22.60 -42.52 10.12
C ALA A 521 -24.13 -42.77 10.12
N PRO A 522 -24.90 -41.98 9.34
CA PRO A 522 -26.17 -42.41 8.74
C PRO A 522 -26.16 -42.16 7.18
N PRO A 523 -27.23 -42.40 6.38
CA PRO A 523 -27.14 -43.23 5.16
C PRO A 523 -27.13 -42.43 3.82
N PRO A 524 -27.07 -43.10 2.64
CA PRO A 524 -26.73 -42.45 1.37
C PRO A 524 -27.90 -41.81 0.63
N SER A 525 -27.58 -40.83 -0.22
CA SER A 525 -28.43 -40.31 -1.30
C SER A 525 -27.78 -40.65 -2.65
N GLU A 526 -28.56 -41.14 -3.59
CA GLU A 526 -28.12 -41.57 -4.92
C GLU A 526 -28.11 -40.38 -5.88
N ASP A 527 -26.93 -39.79 -6.14
CA ASP A 527 -26.50 -39.23 -7.44
C ASP A 527 -25.13 -38.53 -7.28
N GLU A 528 -24.06 -39.29 -7.41
CA GLU A 528 -22.69 -38.79 -7.61
C GLU A 528 -22.11 -39.51 -8.83
N GLU A 529 -21.79 -38.77 -9.90
CA GLU A 529 -20.96 -39.29 -10.98
C GLU A 529 -19.65 -39.83 -10.39
N GLU A 530 -19.29 -41.09 -10.66
CA GLU A 530 -18.20 -41.79 -9.98
C GLU A 530 -16.83 -41.15 -10.25
N VAL A 531 -16.47 -40.13 -9.48
CA VAL A 531 -15.17 -39.44 -9.57
C VAL A 531 -14.05 -40.45 -9.29
N PRO A 532 -13.18 -40.75 -10.28
CA PRO A 532 -12.26 -41.87 -10.15
C PRO A 532 -11.32 -41.69 -8.95
N SER A 533 -11.38 -42.65 -8.03
CA SER A 533 -10.59 -42.68 -6.80
C SER A 533 -9.13 -42.29 -7.04
N ARG A 534 -8.55 -41.50 -6.12
CA ARG A 534 -7.13 -41.08 -6.13
C ARG A 534 -6.14 -42.22 -6.41
N ASN A 535 -6.48 -43.45 -6.04
CA ASN A 535 -5.65 -44.65 -6.28
C ASN A 535 -5.73 -45.17 -7.72
N VAL A 536 -6.83 -44.90 -8.44
CA VAL A 536 -7.00 -45.15 -9.88
C VAL A 536 -6.21 -44.10 -10.66
N LEU A 537 -6.38 -42.80 -10.37
CA LEU A 537 -5.58 -41.72 -10.97
C LEU A 537 -4.07 -41.96 -10.79
N LYS A 538 -3.63 -42.37 -9.59
CA LYS A 538 -2.23 -42.74 -9.35
C LYS A 538 -1.76 -43.92 -10.20
N ARG A 539 -2.57 -44.98 -10.34
CA ARG A 539 -2.20 -46.14 -11.18
C ARG A 539 -2.14 -45.77 -12.67
N GLN A 540 -3.07 -44.94 -13.15
CA GLN A 540 -3.08 -44.45 -14.53
C GLN A 540 -1.88 -43.53 -14.81
N ALA A 541 -1.54 -42.64 -13.88
CA ALA A 541 -0.34 -41.80 -13.97
C ALA A 541 0.95 -42.64 -13.95
N GLN A 542 1.04 -43.67 -13.09
CA GLN A 542 2.18 -44.58 -13.05
C GLN A 542 2.33 -45.36 -14.37
N LEU A 543 1.22 -45.90 -14.91
CA LEU A 543 1.20 -46.55 -16.24
C LEU A 543 1.65 -45.61 -17.36
N LEU A 544 1.28 -44.33 -17.32
CA LEU A 544 1.75 -43.32 -18.29
C LEU A 544 3.25 -43.01 -18.16
N VAL A 545 3.80 -43.03 -16.94
CA VAL A 545 5.25 -42.90 -16.71
C VAL A 545 5.99 -44.15 -17.18
N ASP A 546 5.51 -45.34 -16.84
CA ASP A 546 6.15 -46.62 -17.17
C ASP A 546 6.11 -46.95 -18.67
N THR A 547 5.03 -46.55 -19.37
CA THR A 547 4.95 -46.66 -20.84
C THR A 547 5.82 -45.65 -21.59
N LYS A 548 6.18 -44.51 -20.96
CA LYS A 548 7.13 -43.54 -21.53
C LYS A 548 8.58 -43.83 -21.15
N SER A 549 8.86 -44.41 -19.98
CA SER A 549 10.22 -44.82 -19.60
C SER A 549 10.75 -45.94 -20.51
N ARG A 550 9.89 -46.90 -20.89
CA ARG A 550 10.22 -47.98 -21.85
C ARG A 550 10.63 -47.52 -23.27
N ARG A 551 10.33 -46.28 -23.69
CA ARG A 551 10.68 -45.79 -25.04
C ARG A 551 12.01 -45.01 -25.12
N LYS A 552 12.72 -44.80 -24.01
CA LYS A 552 14.06 -44.19 -24.02
C LYS A 552 15.13 -45.26 -23.77
N GLY A 553 15.35 -46.14 -24.75
CA GLY A 553 16.22 -47.30 -24.58
C GLY A 553 16.59 -48.07 -25.85
N ILE A 554 16.66 -47.44 -27.02
CA ILE A 554 17.30 -48.03 -28.20
C ILE A 554 18.27 -47.00 -28.79
N ALA A 555 19.57 -47.20 -28.53
CA ALA A 555 20.63 -46.52 -29.25
C ALA A 555 20.99 -47.36 -30.47
N LEU A 556 20.76 -46.85 -31.68
CA LEU A 556 21.33 -47.45 -32.89
C LEU A 556 22.80 -47.04 -32.99
N ARG A 557 23.70 -48.03 -33.03
CA ARG A 557 25.08 -47.83 -33.46
C ARG A 557 25.47 -49.02 -34.34
N ARG A 558 25.69 -48.73 -35.63
CA ARG A 558 25.57 -49.62 -36.80
C ARG A 558 24.13 -49.87 -37.20
#